data_AF-A0A712CRN8-F1
#
_entry.id   AF-A0A712CRN8-F1
#
_cell.length_a   1.000
_cell.length_b   1.000
_cell.length_c   1.000
_cell.angle_alpha   90.00
_cell.angle_beta   90.00
_cell.angle_gamma   90.00
#
_symmetry.space_group_name_H-M   'P 1'
#
loop_
_entity.id
_entity.type
_entity.pdbx_description
1 polymer ?
#
loop_
_entity_poly.entity_id
_entity_poly.type
_entity_poly.pdbx_seq_one_letter_code
_entity_poly.pdbx_strand_id
1 'polypeptide(L)'
;MSLTELTGNPRHDRLLMLIDERGYMNIDELASLLEVSTQTVRRDIRKLSEQGLITRHHGGAGRASSVVNTAFEQREVSWTQEKKAIAEAVADYIPDGSTIFITIGTTVEQVARALLNHNHLRIITNSLRVAHILYNNPRFEVMVPGGTLRPHNSGIIGPSAAAFVAGFRADYLVTSVGA
;
A
#
# COMPACT_ATOMS: atom_id res chain seq x y z
N MET A 1 8.29 23.24 -1.34
CA MET A 1 8.21 23.54 0.10
C MET A 1 9.63 23.67 0.63
N SER A 2 9.91 24.73 1.38
CA SER A 2 11.22 25.03 1.97
C SER A 2 11.62 23.97 3.01
N LEU A 3 12.93 23.68 3.08
CA LEU A 3 13.55 22.43 3.53
C LEU A 3 13.94 22.38 5.03
N THR A 4 13.22 23.08 5.91
CA THR A 4 13.71 23.31 7.30
C THR A 4 12.71 23.06 8.44
N GLU A 5 11.61 22.31 8.23
CA GLU A 5 10.57 22.18 9.27
C GLU A 5 10.02 20.75 9.49
N LEU A 6 10.76 19.68 9.17
CA LEU A 6 10.28 18.32 9.45
C LEU A 6 10.49 17.92 10.91
N THR A 7 11.69 18.13 11.45
CA THR A 7 12.00 17.82 12.87
C THR A 7 12.57 19.02 13.64
N GLY A 8 12.71 20.18 13.00
CA GLY A 8 13.38 21.35 13.58
C GLY A 8 14.90 21.15 13.80
N ASN A 9 15.48 20.10 13.21
CA ASN A 9 16.91 19.81 13.27
C ASN A 9 17.43 19.54 11.85
N PRO A 10 18.20 20.46 11.25
CA PRO A 10 18.66 20.36 9.87
C PRO A 10 19.40 19.05 9.54
N ARG A 11 20.08 18.45 10.53
CA ARG A 11 20.78 17.16 10.33
C ARG A 11 19.80 16.00 10.24
N HIS A 12 18.78 16.00 11.08
CA HIS A 12 17.73 14.97 11.07
C HIS A 12 16.91 15.07 9.78
N ASP A 13 16.55 16.29 9.39
CA ASP A 13 15.86 16.55 8.11
C ASP A 13 16.70 16.03 6.94
N ARG A 14 18.01 16.31 6.93
CA ARG A 14 18.92 15.81 5.88
C ARG A 14 19.06 14.29 5.88
N LEU A 15 19.13 13.67 7.06
CA LEU A 15 19.16 12.21 7.19
C LEU A 15 17.88 11.57 6.63
N LEU A 16 16.72 12.13 6.97
CA LEU A 16 15.42 11.67 6.46
C LEU A 16 15.35 11.77 4.93
N MET A 17 15.82 12.87 4.35
CA MET A 17 15.88 13.02 2.90
C MET A 17 16.79 11.98 2.23
N LEU A 18 17.99 11.75 2.77
CA LEU A 18 18.93 10.79 2.20
C LEU A 18 18.35 9.36 2.20
N ILE A 19 17.67 9.00 3.29
CA ILE A 19 16.95 7.73 3.41
C ILE A 19 15.72 7.70 2.50
N ASP A 20 15.01 8.81 2.33
CA ASP A 20 13.87 8.90 1.44
C ASP A 20 14.27 8.77 -0.03
N GLU A 21 15.38 9.36 -0.47
CA GLU A 21 15.88 9.23 -1.84
C GLU A 21 16.36 7.81 -2.16
N ARG A 22 17.05 7.15 -1.21
CA ARG A 22 17.74 5.87 -1.44
C ARG A 22 17.01 4.64 -0.89
N GLY A 23 15.95 4.82 -0.12
CA GLY A 23 15.17 3.75 0.51
C GLY A 23 15.83 3.12 1.74
N TYR A 24 17.13 2.85 1.70
CA TYR A 24 17.95 2.30 2.78
C TYR A 24 19.37 2.86 2.73
N MET A 25 19.97 3.10 3.90
CA MET A 25 21.38 3.50 4.01
C MET A 25 22.06 2.86 5.22
N ASN A 26 23.33 2.50 5.04
CA ASN A 26 24.15 2.00 6.14
C ASN A 26 24.71 3.15 7.01
N ILE A 27 25.09 2.82 8.24
CA ILE A 27 25.55 3.79 9.25
C ILE A 27 26.84 4.49 8.82
N ASP A 28 27.75 3.78 8.15
CA ASP A 28 29.07 4.31 7.80
C ASP A 28 28.98 5.30 6.62
N GLU A 29 28.12 5.02 5.65
CA GLU A 29 27.76 5.93 4.56
C GLU A 29 27.03 7.16 5.08
N LEU A 30 26.05 6.99 5.97
CA LEU A 30 25.36 8.11 6.61
C LEU A 30 26.34 8.98 7.42
N ALA A 31 27.29 8.35 8.12
CA ALA A 31 28.33 9.05 8.88
C ALA A 31 29.22 9.88 7.95
N SER A 32 29.62 9.31 6.81
CA SER A 32 30.41 10.01 5.80
C SER A 32 29.64 11.18 5.15
N LEU A 33 28.38 10.97 4.78
CA LEU A 33 27.58 11.97 4.06
C LEU A 33 27.06 13.11 4.96
N LEU A 34 26.89 12.83 6.26
CA LEU A 34 26.49 13.82 7.26
C LEU A 34 27.67 14.41 8.03
N GLU A 35 28.90 13.99 7.70
CA GLU A 35 30.15 14.43 8.34
C GLU A 35 30.15 14.29 9.87
N VAL A 36 29.64 13.17 10.39
CA VAL A 36 29.56 12.89 11.82
C VAL A 36 30.05 11.48 12.14
N SER A 37 30.34 11.21 13.42
CA SER A 37 30.69 9.85 13.84
C SER A 37 29.54 8.85 13.64
N THR A 38 29.89 7.59 13.42
CA THR A 38 28.92 6.47 13.37
C THR A 38 28.08 6.38 14.64
N GLN A 39 28.65 6.76 15.80
CA GLN A 39 27.93 6.81 17.07
C GLN A 39 26.86 7.92 17.10
N THR A 40 27.14 9.07 16.49
CA THR A 40 26.15 10.15 16.32
C THR A 40 25.00 9.70 15.44
N VAL A 41 25.29 9.05 14.30
CA VAL A 41 24.27 8.51 13.38
C VAL A 41 23.41 7.46 14.10
N ARG A 42 24.01 6.54 14.87
CA ARG A 42 23.26 5.55 15.65
C ARG A 42 22.28 6.20 16.63
N ARG A 43 22.69 7.28 17.28
CA ARG A 43 21.84 8.05 18.21
C ARG A 43 20.69 8.76 17.50
N ASP A 44 20.96 9.35 16.34
CA ASP A 44 19.95 10.05 15.55
C ASP A 44 18.94 9.08 14.93
N ILE A 45 19.41 7.96 14.35
CA ILE A 45 18.54 6.87 13.87
C ILE A 45 17.61 6.38 14.98
N ARG A 46 18.14 6.19 16.19
CA ARG A 46 17.34 5.75 17.33
C ARG A 46 16.22 6.74 17.63
N LYS A 47 16.53 8.04 17.75
CA LYS A 47 15.53 9.08 18.04
C LYS A 47 14.44 9.16 16.97
N LEU A 48 14.84 9.18 15.70
CA LEU A 48 13.90 9.29 14.58
C LEU A 48 13.08 8.01 14.40
N SER A 49 13.63 6.85 14.75
CA SER A 49 12.88 5.59 14.77
C SER A 49 11.89 5.52 15.95
N GLU A 50 12.26 6.02 17.13
CA GLU A 50 11.34 6.17 18.28
C GLU A 50 10.16 7.12 17.96
N GLN A 51 10.38 8.08 17.05
CA GLN A 51 9.34 8.98 16.51
C GLN A 51 8.57 8.40 15.31
N GLY A 52 8.91 7.19 14.85
CA GLY A 52 8.24 6.55 13.71
C GLY A 52 8.59 7.13 12.33
N LEU A 53 9.62 7.99 12.23
CA LEU A 53 10.00 8.67 10.99
C LEU A 53 10.92 7.82 10.09
N ILE A 54 11.61 6.81 10.64
CA ILE A 54 12.41 5.81 9.91
C ILE A 54 12.37 4.44 10.60
N THR A 55 12.73 3.38 9.87
CA THR A 55 12.90 2.02 10.44
C THR A 55 14.37 1.69 10.62
N ARG A 56 14.73 1.22 11.82
CA ARG A 56 16.09 0.75 12.13
C ARG A 56 16.30 -0.69 11.65
N HIS A 57 17.46 -0.96 11.06
CA HIS A 57 17.92 -2.29 10.69
C HIS A 57 19.29 -2.59 11.32
N HIS A 58 19.74 -3.85 11.27
CA HIS A 58 21.11 -4.16 11.64
C HIS A 58 22.08 -3.49 10.65
N GLY A 59 22.86 -2.52 11.13
CA GLY A 59 23.86 -1.81 10.34
C GLY A 59 23.39 -0.54 9.61
N GLY A 60 22.11 -0.18 9.68
CA GLY A 60 21.56 0.94 8.91
C GLY A 60 20.15 1.37 9.31
N ALA A 61 19.58 2.26 8.51
CA ALA A 61 18.18 2.68 8.61
C ALA A 61 17.56 2.78 7.21
N GLY A 62 16.28 2.47 7.13
CA GLY A 62 15.46 2.60 5.92
C GLY A 62 14.29 3.53 6.16
N ARG A 63 13.53 3.82 5.10
CA ARG A 63 12.28 4.60 5.18
C ARG A 63 11.42 4.08 6.33
N ALA A 64 10.62 4.96 6.94
CA ALA A 64 9.61 4.55 7.90
C ALA A 64 8.70 3.51 7.24
N SER A 65 8.96 2.26 7.56
CA SER A 65 8.09 1.16 7.24
C SER A 65 7.34 0.84 8.52
N SER A 66 6.01 0.82 8.44
CA SER A 66 5.42 -0.43 8.91
C SER A 66 5.97 -1.45 7.92
N VAL A 67 6.81 -2.40 8.35
CA VAL A 67 7.50 -3.38 7.47
C VAL A 67 6.54 -4.08 6.49
N VAL A 68 5.24 -4.01 6.77
CA VAL A 68 4.14 -4.50 5.96
C VAL A 68 3.72 -3.57 4.79
N ASN A 69 3.86 -2.24 4.91
CA ASN A 69 3.55 -1.27 3.83
C ASN A 69 4.58 -1.31 2.70
N THR A 70 5.87 -1.35 3.01
CA THR A 70 6.94 -1.43 2.00
C THR A 70 6.86 -2.74 1.21
N ALA A 71 6.51 -3.86 1.86
CA ALA A 71 6.24 -5.12 1.16
C ALA A 71 5.00 -5.06 0.25
N PHE A 72 4.02 -4.21 0.56
CA PHE A 72 2.87 -4.00 -0.31
C PHE A 72 3.26 -3.15 -1.52
N GLU A 73 3.90 -2.00 -1.31
CA GLU A 73 4.36 -1.11 -2.39
C GLU A 73 5.37 -1.80 -3.31
N GLN A 74 6.30 -2.59 -2.76
CA GLN A 74 7.20 -3.42 -3.57
C GLN A 74 6.43 -4.44 -4.41
N ARG A 75 5.41 -5.10 -3.82
CA ARG A 75 4.52 -5.98 -4.57
C ARG A 75 3.63 -5.21 -5.55
N GLU A 76 3.47 -3.90 -5.43
CA GLU A 76 2.68 -3.12 -6.39
C GLU A 76 3.45 -2.97 -7.70
N VAL A 77 4.76 -2.72 -7.60
CA VAL A 77 5.63 -2.48 -8.75
C VAL A 77 6.34 -3.72 -9.30
N SER A 78 6.35 -4.83 -8.55
CA SER A 78 6.95 -6.10 -9.00
C SER A 78 6.00 -6.90 -9.88
N TRP A 79 6.50 -7.64 -10.87
CA TRP A 79 5.70 -8.55 -11.70
C TRP A 79 4.46 -7.90 -12.34
N THR A 80 4.57 -6.62 -12.68
CA THR A 80 3.43 -5.81 -13.13
C THR A 80 2.84 -6.36 -14.42
N GLN A 81 3.69 -6.86 -15.33
CA GLN A 81 3.25 -7.39 -16.62
C GLN A 81 2.49 -8.71 -16.45
N GLU A 82 2.99 -9.58 -15.58
CA GLU A 82 2.34 -10.85 -15.24
C GLU A 82 0.99 -10.61 -14.54
N LYS A 83 0.94 -9.65 -13.61
CA LYS A 83 -0.33 -9.27 -12.97
C LYS A 83 -1.33 -8.68 -13.95
N LYS A 84 -0.85 -7.90 -14.93
CA LYS A 84 -1.71 -7.37 -15.98
C LYS A 84 -2.26 -8.48 -16.87
N ALA A 85 -1.44 -9.45 -17.27
CA ALA A 85 -1.89 -10.60 -18.04
C ALA A 85 -2.93 -11.45 -17.27
N ILE A 86 -2.71 -11.68 -15.97
CA ILE A 86 -3.70 -12.33 -15.10
C ILE A 86 -4.99 -11.50 -15.03
N ALA A 87 -4.86 -10.18 -14.89
CA ALA A 87 -5.99 -9.28 -14.78
C ALA A 87 -6.87 -9.26 -16.03
N GLU A 88 -6.27 -9.20 -17.21
CA GLU A 88 -6.97 -9.27 -18.50
C GLU A 88 -7.72 -10.61 -18.63
N ALA A 89 -7.05 -11.72 -18.35
CA ALA A 89 -7.70 -13.04 -18.39
C ALA A 89 -8.88 -13.13 -17.42
N VAL A 90 -8.72 -12.68 -16.16
CA VAL A 90 -9.82 -12.69 -15.18
C VAL A 90 -10.97 -11.78 -15.60
N ALA A 91 -10.68 -10.61 -16.16
CA ALA A 91 -11.71 -9.68 -16.64
C ALA A 91 -12.53 -10.30 -17.79
N ASP A 92 -11.89 -11.01 -18.72
CA ASP A 92 -12.59 -11.69 -19.83
C ASP A 92 -13.55 -12.80 -19.36
N TYR A 93 -13.33 -13.39 -18.18
CA TYR A 93 -14.21 -14.39 -17.59
C TYR A 93 -15.46 -13.82 -16.92
N ILE A 94 -15.50 -12.50 -16.65
CA ILE A 94 -16.54 -11.86 -15.86
C ILE A 94 -17.54 -11.17 -16.80
N PRO A 95 -18.80 -11.62 -16.88
CA PRO A 95 -19.80 -10.95 -17.71
C PRO A 95 -20.20 -9.57 -17.17
N ASP A 96 -20.62 -8.68 -18.07
CA ASP A 96 -21.37 -7.46 -17.71
C ASP A 96 -22.59 -7.80 -16.82
N GLY A 97 -22.96 -6.88 -15.92
CA GLY A 97 -24.08 -7.08 -15.00
C GLY A 97 -23.80 -7.97 -13.78
N SER A 98 -22.62 -8.58 -13.71
CA SER A 98 -22.25 -9.50 -12.61
C SER A 98 -22.09 -8.79 -11.26
N THR A 99 -22.38 -9.53 -10.18
CA THR A 99 -22.08 -9.13 -8.81
C THR A 99 -20.76 -9.76 -8.38
N ILE A 100 -19.78 -8.95 -8.00
CA ILE A 100 -18.40 -9.40 -7.76
C ILE A 100 -17.95 -8.93 -6.38
N PHE A 101 -17.37 -9.84 -5.59
CA PHE A 101 -16.62 -9.48 -4.39
C PHE A 101 -15.13 -9.42 -4.73
N ILE A 102 -14.49 -8.26 -4.51
CA ILE A 102 -13.06 -8.06 -4.77
C ILE A 102 -12.35 -7.72 -3.45
N THR A 103 -11.32 -8.50 -3.10
CA THR A 103 -10.58 -8.30 -1.86
C THR A 103 -9.38 -7.35 -2.04
N ILE A 104 -8.49 -7.33 -1.05
CA ILE A 104 -7.25 -6.55 -1.04
C ILE A 104 -6.11 -7.32 -1.73
N GLY A 105 -5.23 -6.62 -2.44
CA GLY A 105 -3.99 -7.18 -3.01
C GLY A 105 -3.56 -6.47 -4.29
N THR A 106 -2.25 -6.47 -4.56
CA THR A 106 -1.71 -5.72 -5.71
C THR A 106 -2.08 -6.37 -7.05
N THR A 107 -2.29 -7.68 -7.11
CA THR A 107 -2.82 -8.37 -8.30
C THR A 107 -4.30 -8.06 -8.52
N VAL A 108 -5.12 -8.06 -7.45
CA VAL A 108 -6.55 -7.74 -7.57
C VAL A 108 -6.80 -6.27 -7.92
N GLU A 109 -5.88 -5.36 -7.59
CA GLU A 109 -5.91 -3.99 -8.11
C GLU A 109 -5.72 -3.93 -9.64
N GLN A 110 -4.89 -4.80 -10.22
CA GLN A 110 -4.77 -4.88 -11.68
C GLN A 110 -6.07 -5.43 -12.31
N VAL A 111 -6.70 -6.43 -11.67
CA VAL A 111 -8.02 -6.94 -12.10
C VAL A 111 -9.05 -5.81 -12.08
N ALA A 112 -9.09 -5.01 -11.02
CA ALA A 112 -9.99 -3.85 -10.93
C ALA A 112 -9.78 -2.85 -12.08
N ARG A 113 -8.53 -2.60 -12.51
CA ARG A 113 -8.24 -1.75 -13.66
C ARG A 113 -8.72 -2.36 -14.97
N ALA A 114 -8.50 -3.66 -15.18
CA ALA A 114 -8.97 -4.36 -16.37
C ALA A 114 -10.50 -4.39 -16.48
N LEU A 115 -11.19 -4.47 -15.34
CA LEU A 115 -12.65 -4.45 -15.28
C LEU A 115 -13.28 -3.11 -15.69
N LEU A 116 -12.54 -1.98 -15.76
CA LEU A 116 -13.10 -0.66 -16.06
C LEU A 116 -13.85 -0.58 -17.40
N ASN A 117 -13.56 -1.48 -18.35
CA ASN A 117 -14.23 -1.53 -19.65
C ASN A 117 -15.61 -2.22 -19.61
N HIS A 118 -15.98 -2.86 -18.50
CA HIS A 118 -17.27 -3.51 -18.33
C HIS A 118 -18.41 -2.51 -18.08
N ASN A 119 -19.63 -3.04 -18.06
CA ASN A 119 -20.87 -2.31 -17.81
C ASN A 119 -21.68 -2.96 -16.69
N HIS A 120 -22.32 -2.12 -15.88
CA HIS A 120 -23.33 -2.52 -14.90
C HIS A 120 -22.85 -3.54 -13.85
N LEU A 121 -21.56 -3.54 -13.53
CA LEU A 121 -21.03 -4.38 -12.46
C LEU A 121 -21.49 -3.88 -11.08
N ARG A 122 -21.87 -4.82 -10.22
CA ARG A 122 -22.13 -4.58 -8.79
C ARG A 122 -20.96 -5.09 -7.99
N ILE A 123 -20.17 -4.18 -7.45
CA ILE A 123 -18.89 -4.49 -6.81
C ILE A 123 -19.03 -4.32 -5.31
N ILE A 124 -18.77 -5.38 -4.58
CA ILE A 124 -18.55 -5.35 -3.15
C ILE A 124 -17.04 -5.41 -2.94
N THR A 125 -16.47 -4.52 -2.13
CA THR A 125 -15.03 -4.61 -1.81
C THR A 125 -14.72 -4.09 -0.42
N ASN A 126 -13.80 -4.77 0.26
CA ASN A 126 -13.20 -4.25 1.50
C ASN A 126 -11.84 -3.58 1.27
N SER A 127 -11.48 -3.30 0.00
CA SER A 127 -10.24 -2.61 -0.35
C SER A 127 -10.54 -1.18 -0.78
N LEU A 128 -10.07 -0.18 -0.03
CA LEU A 128 -10.27 1.22 -0.39
C LEU A 128 -9.58 1.57 -1.72
N ARG A 129 -8.47 0.90 -2.05
CA ARG A 129 -7.76 1.06 -3.33
C ARG A 129 -8.57 0.56 -4.51
N VAL A 130 -9.18 -0.63 -4.39
CA VAL A 130 -10.07 -1.18 -5.43
C VAL A 130 -11.31 -0.30 -5.59
N ALA A 131 -11.92 0.13 -4.48
CA ALA A 131 -13.04 1.07 -4.52
C ALA A 131 -12.66 2.36 -5.26
N HIS A 132 -11.48 2.93 -4.95
CA HIS A 132 -10.98 4.14 -5.61
C HIS A 132 -10.66 3.95 -7.10
N ILE A 133 -10.32 2.75 -7.55
CA ILE A 133 -10.16 2.49 -8.98
C ILE A 133 -11.54 2.47 -9.67
N LEU A 134 -12.48 1.71 -9.10
CA LEU A 134 -13.72 1.34 -9.78
C LEU A 134 -14.84 2.40 -9.68
N TYR A 135 -14.86 3.23 -8.64
CA TYR A 135 -15.92 4.25 -8.47
C TYR A 135 -15.95 5.30 -9.59
N ASN A 136 -14.86 5.46 -10.34
CA ASN A 136 -14.78 6.39 -11.45
C ASN A 136 -15.64 5.97 -12.65
N ASN A 137 -16.07 4.70 -12.74
CA ASN A 137 -17.00 4.27 -13.77
C ASN A 137 -18.45 4.47 -13.27
N PRO A 138 -19.22 5.42 -13.83
CA PRO A 138 -20.56 5.75 -13.35
C PRO A 138 -21.59 4.65 -13.62
N ARG A 139 -21.24 3.64 -14.43
CA ARG A 139 -22.10 2.47 -14.70
C ARG A 139 -21.94 1.39 -13.64
N PHE A 140 -21.00 1.53 -12.70
CA PHE A 140 -20.78 0.57 -11.64
C PHE A 140 -21.48 0.99 -10.36
N GLU A 141 -21.95 0.00 -9.61
CA GLU A 141 -22.35 0.16 -8.23
C GLU A 141 -21.22 -0.35 -7.34
N VAL A 142 -20.53 0.55 -6.64
CA VAL A 142 -19.38 0.20 -5.77
C VAL A 142 -19.79 0.35 -4.31
N MET A 143 -19.78 -0.77 -3.59
CA MET A 143 -20.24 -0.90 -2.21
C MET A 143 -19.08 -1.28 -1.30
N VAL A 144 -18.91 -0.51 -0.22
CA VAL A 144 -17.76 -0.60 0.69
C VAL A 144 -18.26 -0.64 2.14
N PRO A 145 -17.79 -1.57 2.99
CA PRO A 145 -18.17 -1.60 4.39
C PRO A 145 -17.64 -0.39 5.15
N GLY A 146 -18.35 0.04 6.19
CA GLY A 146 -17.76 0.86 7.25
C GLY A 146 -16.84 0.06 8.17
N GLY A 147 -15.85 0.71 8.80
CA GLY A 147 -14.97 0.05 9.77
C GLY A 147 -13.60 0.72 9.91
N THR A 148 -12.62 -0.05 10.37
CA THR A 148 -11.25 0.43 10.57
C THR A 148 -10.39 0.12 9.36
N LEU A 149 -9.63 1.11 8.88
CA LEU A 149 -8.63 0.90 7.84
C LEU A 149 -7.37 0.25 8.43
N ARG A 150 -6.94 -0.82 7.80
CA ARG A 150 -5.68 -1.50 8.05
C ARG A 150 -4.57 -0.68 7.38
N PRO A 151 -3.63 -0.09 8.15
CA PRO A 151 -2.68 0.89 7.61
C PRO A 151 -1.76 0.37 6.50
N HIS A 152 -1.58 -0.94 6.38
CA HIS A 152 -0.56 -1.53 5.52
C HIS A 152 -1.02 -1.94 4.11
N ASN A 153 -2.33 -1.95 3.87
CA ASN A 153 -2.90 -2.39 2.58
C ASN A 153 -4.25 -1.74 2.28
N SER A 154 -4.64 -0.73 3.07
CA SER A 154 -5.90 0.02 2.92
C SER A 154 -7.16 -0.86 2.96
N GLY A 155 -7.07 -2.01 3.62
CA GLY A 155 -8.18 -2.92 3.83
C GLY A 155 -9.09 -2.48 4.96
N ILE A 156 -10.41 -2.54 4.77
CA ILE A 156 -11.39 -2.29 5.82
C ILE A 156 -11.66 -3.60 6.55
N ILE A 157 -11.50 -3.57 7.86
CA ILE A 157 -11.60 -4.74 8.75
C ILE A 157 -12.54 -4.49 9.92
N GLY A 158 -12.87 -5.57 10.62
CA GLY A 158 -13.65 -5.56 11.86
C GLY A 158 -15.01 -6.23 11.71
N PRO A 159 -15.76 -6.36 12.81
CA PRO A 159 -17.05 -7.05 12.81
C PRO A 159 -18.08 -6.42 11.87
N SER A 160 -18.09 -5.08 11.74
CA SER A 160 -18.97 -4.37 10.81
C SER A 160 -18.70 -4.74 9.35
N ALA A 161 -17.43 -4.90 8.97
CA ALA A 161 -17.06 -5.29 7.62
C ALA A 161 -17.47 -6.74 7.32
N ALA A 162 -17.31 -7.65 8.29
CA ALA A 162 -17.76 -9.03 8.15
C ALA A 162 -19.29 -9.12 8.00
N ALA A 163 -20.04 -8.41 8.86
CA ALA A 163 -21.50 -8.38 8.81
C ALA A 163 -22.04 -7.76 7.51
N PHE A 164 -21.39 -6.69 7.03
CA PHE A 164 -21.73 -6.08 5.74
C PHE A 164 -21.59 -7.07 4.59
N VAL A 165 -20.43 -7.74 4.48
CA VAL A 165 -20.19 -8.72 3.40
C VAL A 165 -21.17 -9.89 3.48
N ALA A 166 -21.54 -10.33 4.69
CA ALA A 166 -22.52 -11.40 4.89
C ALA A 166 -23.93 -11.09 4.36
N GLY A 167 -24.25 -9.82 4.11
CA GLY A 167 -25.52 -9.39 3.53
C GLY A 167 -25.64 -9.58 2.02
N PHE A 168 -24.57 -9.96 1.33
CA PHE A 168 -24.52 -10.05 -0.14
C PHE A 168 -24.33 -11.48 -0.63
N ARG A 169 -24.79 -11.72 -1.87
CA ARG A 169 -24.42 -12.89 -2.66
C ARG A 169 -23.72 -12.39 -3.92
N ALA A 170 -22.48 -12.81 -4.12
CA ALA A 170 -21.71 -12.51 -5.31
C ALA A 170 -21.72 -13.70 -6.26
N ASP A 171 -21.73 -13.41 -7.56
CA ASP A 171 -21.54 -14.40 -8.62
C ASP A 171 -20.07 -14.84 -8.69
N TYR A 172 -19.15 -13.90 -8.42
CA TYR A 172 -17.70 -14.12 -8.47
C TYR A 172 -16.99 -13.58 -7.24
N LEU A 173 -15.93 -14.27 -6.82
CA LEU A 173 -14.95 -13.80 -5.84
C LEU A 173 -13.59 -13.64 -6.53
N VAL A 174 -13.08 -12.42 -6.56
CA VAL A 174 -11.70 -12.14 -6.96
C VAL A 174 -10.89 -11.85 -5.69
N THR A 175 -10.03 -12.80 -5.32
CA THR A 175 -9.20 -12.69 -4.11
C THR A 175 -7.74 -12.98 -4.40
N SER A 176 -6.86 -12.41 -3.60
CA SER A 176 -5.44 -12.75 -3.59
C SER A 176 -5.17 -13.72 -2.45
N VAL A 177 -4.48 -14.82 -2.75
CA VAL A 177 -3.98 -15.74 -1.72
C VAL A 177 -2.49 -15.46 -1.52
N GLY A 178 -2.09 -15.21 -0.28
CA GLY A 178 -0.68 -15.22 0.11
C GLY A 178 -0.27 -16.63 0.49
N ALA A 179 0.97 -17.01 0.16
CA ALA A 179 1.63 -18.14 0.82
C ALA A 179 2.10 -17.73 2.22
#